data_AF-A0A4R6JP51-F1
#
_entry.id   AF-A0A4R6JP51-F1
#
_cell.length_a   1.000
_cell.length_b   1.000
_cell.length_c   1.000
_cell.angle_alpha   90.00
_cell.angle_beta   90.00
_cell.angle_gamma   90.00
#
_symmetry.space_group_name_H-M   'P 1'
#
loop_
_entity.id
_entity.type
_entity.pdbx_description
1 polymer ?
#
loop_
_entity_poly.entity_id
_entity_poly.type
_entity_poly.pdbx_seq_one_letter_code
_entity_poly.pdbx_strand_id
1 'polypeptide(L)'
;MTSDDIAPDPREHRRPNTHMRRWGAVYLLALLFLGSWIGQFFTQLSEFRTDQAEHQQAFAWADYLVNFFASTFENWQSEWLQLVFQAVLLLGAKHIIFRVDAEDMERLEAKVDRISQHLEERPTQPLSGP
;
A
#
# COMPACT_ATOMS: atom_id res chain seq x y z
N MET A 1 -29.26 25.14 42.59
CA MET A 1 -28.80 23.84 42.05
C MET A 1 -27.40 24.09 41.52
N THR A 2 -26.42 23.82 42.37
CA THR A 2 -25.00 24.17 42.25
C THR A 2 -24.32 23.27 41.22
N SER A 3 -23.36 23.81 40.47
CA SER A 3 -22.60 23.14 39.41
C SER A 3 -21.68 21.99 39.88
N ASP A 4 -21.85 21.51 41.12
CA ASP A 4 -21.00 20.52 41.79
C ASP A 4 -21.54 19.08 41.66
N ASP A 5 -22.67 18.87 40.97
CA ASP A 5 -23.33 17.56 40.84
C ASP A 5 -23.08 16.88 39.48
N ILE A 6 -21.90 17.10 38.90
CA ILE A 6 -21.44 16.38 37.70
C ILE A 6 -20.61 15.19 38.16
N ALA A 7 -21.17 13.99 38.04
CA ALA A 7 -20.46 12.74 38.28
C ALA A 7 -19.13 12.72 37.48
N PRO A 8 -18.01 12.28 38.08
CA PRO A 8 -16.73 12.19 37.37
C PRO A 8 -16.87 11.28 36.15
N ASP A 9 -16.38 11.73 35.00
CA ASP A 9 -16.46 11.00 33.73
C ASP A 9 -15.83 9.59 33.88
N PRO A 10 -16.58 8.49 33.69
CA PRO A 10 -16.06 7.13 33.83
C PRO A 10 -15.02 6.75 32.75
N ARG A 11 -14.75 7.62 31.78
CA ARG A 11 -13.83 7.35 30.66
C ARG A 11 -12.37 7.74 30.92
N GLU A 12 -12.02 8.23 32.09
CA GLU A 12 -10.65 8.75 32.33
C GLU A 12 -9.56 7.68 32.48
N HIS A 13 -9.84 6.40 32.25
CA HIS A 13 -8.83 5.32 32.33
C HIS A 13 -8.18 5.04 30.97
N ARG A 14 -7.70 6.09 30.29
CA ARG A 14 -6.85 5.90 29.10
C ARG A 14 -5.46 5.48 29.56
N ARG A 15 -5.21 4.17 29.65
CA ARG A 15 -3.88 3.63 29.99
C ARG A 15 -2.80 4.31 29.12
N PRO A 16 -1.66 4.72 29.70
CA PRO A 16 -0.62 5.41 28.94
C PRO A 16 -0.18 4.49 27.80
N ASN A 17 -0.24 5.03 26.58
CA ASN A 17 0.28 4.34 25.41
C ASN A 17 1.80 4.29 25.56
N THR A 18 2.31 3.17 26.09
CA THR A 18 3.75 2.97 26.23
C THR A 18 4.40 3.13 24.86
N HIS A 19 5.52 3.87 24.80
CA HIS A 19 6.26 4.17 23.57
C HIS A 19 6.49 2.91 22.72
N MET A 20 6.74 1.79 23.38
CA MET A 20 6.91 0.46 22.78
C MET A 20 5.68 -0.03 21.98
N ARG A 21 4.45 0.29 22.38
CA ARG A 21 3.24 -0.12 21.65
C ARG A 21 2.97 0.76 20.42
N ARG A 22 3.54 1.97 20.39
CA ARG A 22 3.47 2.89 19.24
C ARG A 22 4.57 2.61 18.21
N TRP A 23 5.78 2.30 18.69
CA TRP A 23 6.97 2.14 17.84
C TRP A 23 7.45 0.70 17.70
N GLY A 24 6.82 -0.26 18.37
CA GLY A 24 7.22 -1.68 18.33
C GLY A 24 7.30 -2.24 16.92
N ALA A 25 6.33 -1.90 16.06
CA ALA A 25 6.36 -2.30 14.65
C ALA A 25 7.55 -1.71 13.90
N VAL A 26 7.92 -0.45 14.18
CA VAL A 26 9.09 0.21 13.57
C VAL A 26 10.38 -0.49 14.00
N TYR A 27 10.53 -0.81 15.30
CA TYR A 27 11.71 -1.53 15.78
C TYR A 27 11.80 -2.94 15.20
N LEU A 28 10.67 -3.65 15.10
CA LEU A 28 10.63 -4.97 14.48
C LEU A 28 11.01 -4.91 13.00
N LEU A 29 10.44 -3.97 12.24
CA LEU A 29 10.79 -3.77 10.83
C LEU A 29 12.26 -3.38 10.67
N ALA A 30 12.77 -2.47 11.51
CA ALA A 30 14.18 -2.07 11.46
C ALA A 30 15.10 -3.26 11.76
N LEU A 31 14.74 -4.11 12.73
CA LEU A 31 15.49 -5.33 13.04
C LEU A 31 15.49 -6.31 11.87
N LEU A 32 14.31 -6.57 11.29
CA LEU A 32 14.18 -7.44 10.12
C LEU A 32 14.95 -6.89 8.91
N PHE A 33 14.86 -5.59 8.66
CA PHE A 33 15.57 -4.88 7.60
C PHE A 33 17.08 -4.96 7.76
N LEU A 34 17.60 -4.67 8.96
CA LEU A 34 19.03 -4.80 9.24
C LEU A 34 19.48 -6.24 9.13
N GLY A 35 18.69 -7.20 9.62
CA GLY A 35 18.95 -8.62 9.48
C GLY A 35 19.05 -9.05 8.01
N SER A 36 18.09 -8.63 7.17
CA SER A 36 18.13 -8.93 5.73
C SER A 36 19.29 -8.24 5.03
N TRP A 37 19.61 -7.00 5.40
CA TRP A 37 20.71 -6.24 4.80
C TRP A 37 22.08 -6.85 5.13
N ILE A 38 22.26 -7.31 6.37
CA ILE A 38 23.45 -8.08 6.78
C ILE A 38 23.50 -9.42 6.02
N GLY A 39 22.36 -10.10 5.86
CA GLY A 39 22.28 -11.31 5.05
C GLY A 39 22.75 -11.06 3.61
N GLN A 40 22.23 -10.01 2.96
CA GLN A 40 22.64 -9.59 1.63
C GLN A 40 24.15 -9.31 1.54
N PHE A 41 24.70 -8.60 2.54
CA PHE A 41 26.14 -8.34 2.63
C PHE A 41 26.94 -9.65 2.56
N PHE A 42 26.64 -10.62 3.42
CA PHE A 42 27.38 -11.88 3.43
C PHE A 42 27.19 -12.72 2.16
N THR A 43 25.99 -12.73 1.58
CA THR A 43 25.73 -13.41 0.31
C THR A 43 26.57 -12.81 -0.82
N GLN A 44 26.52 -11.49 -1.00
CA GLN A 44 27.33 -10.82 -2.03
C GLN A 44 28.83 -10.95 -1.75
N LEU A 45 29.25 -10.97 -0.48
CA LEU A 45 30.67 -11.18 -0.14
C LEU A 45 31.14 -12.57 -0.55
N SER A 46 30.30 -13.59 -0.38
CA SER A 46 30.59 -14.96 -0.81
C SER A 46 30.71 -15.04 -2.34
N GLU A 47 29.78 -14.43 -3.06
CA GLU A 47 29.79 -14.37 -4.53
C GLU A 47 31.03 -13.62 -5.03
N PHE A 48 31.28 -12.41 -4.52
CA PHE A 48 32.43 -11.60 -4.90
C PHE A 48 33.76 -12.32 -4.68
N ARG A 49 33.91 -13.05 -3.56
CA ARG A 49 35.13 -13.84 -3.30
C ARG A 49 35.27 -15.01 -4.26
N THR A 50 34.16 -15.64 -4.65
CA THR A 50 34.16 -16.74 -5.61
C THR A 50 34.60 -16.22 -6.98
N ASP A 51 34.02 -15.11 -7.44
CA ASP A 51 34.39 -14.46 -8.70
C ASP A 51 35.87 -14.07 -8.74
N GLN A 52 36.38 -13.47 -7.67
CA GLN A 52 37.79 -13.09 -7.56
C GLN A 52 38.72 -14.31 -7.66
N ALA A 53 38.34 -15.43 -7.01
CA ALA A 53 39.12 -16.66 -7.07
C ALA A 53 39.13 -17.28 -8.48
N GLU A 54 37.99 -17.27 -9.18
CA GLU A 54 37.87 -17.75 -10.56
C GLU A 54 38.72 -16.91 -11.53
N HIS A 55 38.79 -15.60 -11.30
CA HIS A 55 39.57 -14.68 -12.13
C HIS A 55 41.03 -14.52 -11.67
N GLN A 56 41.49 -15.28 -10.67
CA GLN A 56 42.82 -15.17 -10.06
C GLN A 56 43.16 -13.75 -9.57
N GLN A 57 42.16 -13.00 -9.16
CA GLN A 57 42.31 -11.64 -8.65
C GLN A 57 42.41 -11.63 -7.11
N ALA A 58 43.15 -10.67 -6.57
CA ALA A 58 43.31 -10.52 -5.13
C ALA A 58 42.09 -9.80 -4.55
N PHE A 59 41.50 -10.37 -3.49
CA PHE A 59 40.39 -9.74 -2.79
C PHE A 59 40.80 -8.39 -2.18
N ALA A 60 40.05 -7.35 -2.53
CA ALA A 60 40.17 -6.02 -1.93
C ALA A 60 38.85 -5.58 -1.32
N TRP A 61 38.89 -5.16 -0.04
CA TRP A 61 37.71 -4.67 0.68
C TRP A 61 37.10 -3.42 0.05
N ALA A 62 37.93 -2.53 -0.50
CA ALA A 62 37.45 -1.31 -1.15
C ALA A 62 36.55 -1.64 -2.35
N ASP A 63 37.00 -2.55 -3.22
CA ASP A 63 36.27 -2.95 -4.42
C ASP A 63 34.94 -3.63 -4.05
N TYR A 64 34.98 -4.52 -3.05
CA TYR A 64 33.77 -5.17 -2.56
C TYR A 64 32.77 -4.15 -1.99
N LEU A 65 33.21 -3.20 -1.15
CA LEU A 65 32.30 -2.20 -0.59
C LEU A 65 31.70 -1.29 -1.66
N VAL A 66 32.50 -0.86 -2.65
CA VAL A 66 31.99 -0.08 -3.78
C VAL A 66 30.94 -0.87 -4.56
N ASN A 67 31.22 -2.15 -4.87
CA ASN A 67 30.28 -3.01 -5.57
C ASN A 67 29.00 -3.29 -4.76
N PHE A 68 29.13 -3.57 -3.46
CA PHE A 68 28.01 -3.79 -2.55
C PHE A 68 27.10 -2.57 -2.46
N PHE A 69 27.66 -1.37 -2.27
CA PHE A 69 26.86 -0.14 -2.24
C PHE A 69 26.27 0.18 -3.60
N ALA A 70 27.04 0.03 -4.69
CA ALA A 70 26.54 0.25 -6.05
C ALA A 70 25.33 -0.65 -6.34
N SER A 71 25.43 -1.96 -6.13
CA SER A 71 24.32 -2.90 -6.33
C SER A 71 23.14 -2.60 -5.41
N THR A 72 23.39 -2.23 -4.15
CA THR A 72 22.33 -1.83 -3.22
C THR A 72 21.60 -0.57 -3.69
N PHE A 73 22.32 0.46 -4.15
CA PHE A 73 21.73 1.70 -4.64
C PHE A 73 21.04 1.53 -6.00
N GLU A 74 21.57 0.70 -6.90
CA GLU A 74 20.96 0.35 -8.17
C GLU A 74 19.63 -0.39 -7.96
N ASN A 75 19.61 -1.41 -7.08
CA ASN A 75 18.38 -2.07 -6.70
C ASN A 75 17.38 -1.07 -6.13
N TRP A 76 17.80 -0.23 -5.18
CA TRP A 76 16.91 0.76 -4.57
C TRP A 76 16.38 1.78 -5.58
N GLN A 77 17.24 2.25 -6.50
CA GLN A 77 16.84 3.14 -7.59
C GLN A 77 15.77 2.49 -8.46
N SER A 78 15.97 1.24 -8.87
CA SER A 78 15.03 0.51 -9.72
C SER A 78 13.67 0.30 -9.04
N GLU A 79 13.67 -0.02 -7.74
CA GLU A 79 12.45 -0.19 -6.96
C GLU A 79 11.69 1.12 -6.82
N TRP A 80 12.36 2.24 -6.53
CA TRP A 80 11.71 3.56 -6.50
C TRP A 80 11.11 3.93 -7.85
N LEU A 81 11.86 3.72 -8.94
CA LEU A 81 11.37 4.01 -10.27
C LEU A 81 10.14 3.15 -10.59
N GLN A 82 10.17 1.87 -10.22
CA GLN A 82 9.02 0.98 -10.34
C GLN A 82 7.82 1.47 -9.53
N LEU A 83 8.02 1.84 -8.26
CA LEU A 83 6.94 2.36 -7.40
C LEU A 83 6.34 3.65 -7.96
N VAL A 84 7.16 4.57 -8.44
CA VAL A 84 6.71 5.81 -9.10
C VAL A 84 5.93 5.48 -10.36
N PHE A 85 6.45 4.60 -11.21
CA PHE A 85 5.77 4.18 -12.43
C PHE A 85 4.43 3.51 -12.14
N GLN A 86 4.38 2.59 -11.17
CA GLN A 86 3.15 1.94 -10.70
C GLN A 86 2.17 2.97 -10.15
N ALA A 87 2.62 3.92 -9.33
CA ALA A 87 1.77 4.97 -8.79
C ALA A 87 1.19 5.87 -9.90
N VAL A 88 2.01 6.26 -10.88
CA VAL A 88 1.56 7.04 -12.05
C VAL A 88 0.57 6.23 -12.89
N LEU A 89 0.84 4.96 -13.14
CA LEU A 89 -0.05 4.08 -13.90
C LEU A 89 -1.38 3.88 -13.17
N LEU A 90 -1.36 3.65 -11.86
CA LEU A 90 -2.57 3.53 -11.05
C LEU A 90 -3.34 4.85 -10.98
N LEU A 91 -2.67 5.99 -10.86
CA LEU A 91 -3.30 7.30 -10.86
C LEU A 91 -3.90 7.65 -12.23
N GLY A 92 -3.20 7.29 -13.31
CA GLY A 92 -3.67 7.46 -14.69
C GLY A 92 -4.87 6.56 -14.99
N ALA A 93 -4.77 5.27 -14.65
CA ALA A 93 -5.87 4.32 -14.76
C ALA A 93 -7.07 4.77 -13.94
N LYS A 94 -6.85 5.21 -12.69
CA LYS A 94 -7.86 5.86 -11.85
C LYS A 94 -8.55 7.01 -12.59
N HIS A 95 -7.79 7.91 -13.19
CA HIS A 95 -8.34 9.07 -13.89
C HIS A 95 -9.17 8.68 -15.12
N ILE A 96 -8.71 7.69 -15.89
CA ILE A 96 -9.44 7.18 -17.07
C ILE A 96 -10.71 6.44 -16.65
N ILE A 97 -10.59 5.50 -15.70
CA ILE A 97 -11.69 4.67 -15.22
C ILE A 97 -12.76 5.54 -14.55
N PHE A 98 -12.41 6.46 -13.66
CA PHE A 98 -13.40 7.33 -13.02
C PHE A 98 -14.10 8.29 -13.99
N ARG A 99 -13.47 8.65 -15.11
CA ARG A 99 -14.14 9.44 -16.16
C ARG A 99 -15.20 8.62 -16.89
N VAL A 100 -14.89 7.36 -17.17
CA VAL A 100 -15.83 6.41 -17.80
C VAL A 100 -16.97 6.04 -16.84
N ASP A 101 -16.68 5.87 -15.56
CA ASP A 101 -17.66 5.51 -14.53
C ASP A 101 -18.79 6.56 -14.40
N ALA A 102 -18.47 7.85 -14.56
CA ALA A 102 -19.47 8.90 -14.52
C ALA A 102 -20.46 8.83 -15.71
N GLU A 103 -19.94 8.59 -16.92
CA GLU A 103 -20.77 8.43 -18.13
C GLU A 103 -21.62 7.15 -18.08
N ASP A 104 -21.05 6.05 -17.58
CA ASP A 104 -21.77 4.77 -17.43
C ASP A 104 -22.86 4.82 -16.35
N MET A 105 -22.63 5.56 -15.25
CA MET A 105 -23.64 5.77 -14.20
C MET A 105 -24.84 6.57 -14.70
N GLU A 106 -24.60 7.66 -15.44
CA GLU A 106 -25.67 8.47 -16.03
C GLU A 106 -26.54 7.64 -16.99
N ARG A 107 -25.90 6.76 -17.79
CA ARG A 107 -26.59 5.85 -18.69
C ARG A 107 -27.40 4.78 -17.94
N LEU A 108 -26.90 4.30 -16.79
CA LEU A 108 -27.61 3.37 -15.93
C LEU A 108 -28.85 4.01 -15.32
N GLU A 109 -28.73 5.23 -14.79
CA GLU A 109 -29.84 6.00 -14.22
C GLU A 109 -30.95 6.24 -15.26
N ALA A 110 -30.59 6.70 -16.47
CA ALA A 110 -31.55 6.90 -17.55
C ALA A 110 -32.31 5.63 -17.97
N LYS A 111 -31.70 4.44 -17.84
CA LYS A 111 -32.38 3.16 -18.09
C LYS A 111 -33.33 2.78 -16.95
N VAL A 112 -32.91 3.00 -15.71
CA VAL A 112 -33.71 2.74 -14.51
C VAL A 112 -34.95 3.64 -14.50
N ASP A 113 -34.81 4.92 -14.82
CA ASP A 113 -35.91 5.87 -14.90
C ASP A 113 -36.93 5.47 -15.96
N ARG A 114 -36.46 5.07 -17.15
CA ARG A 114 -37.35 4.60 -18.23
C ARG A 114 -38.18 3.40 -17.78
N ILE A 115 -37.57 2.43 -17.08
CA ILE A 115 -38.29 1.25 -16.58
C ILE A 115 -39.32 1.68 -15.53
N SER A 116 -38.93 2.55 -14.60
CA SER A 116 -39.80 3.04 -13.53
C SER A 116 -41.02 3.78 -14.10
N GLN A 117 -40.79 4.68 -15.06
CA GLN A 117 -41.87 5.39 -15.76
C GLN A 117 -42.79 4.43 -16.52
N HIS A 118 -42.23 3.41 -17.18
CA HIS A 118 -43.03 2.42 -17.90
C HIS A 118 -43.87 1.53 -16.97
N LEU A 119 -43.45 1.36 -15.71
CA LEU A 119 -44.22 0.66 -14.68
C LEU A 119 -45.30 1.56 -14.06
N GLU A 120 -45.03 2.86 -13.88
CA GLU A 120 -46.04 3.85 -13.46
C GLU A 120 -47.13 4.06 -14.52
N GLU A 121 -46.76 4.05 -15.81
CA GLU A 121 -47.68 4.16 -16.94
C GLU A 121 -48.51 2.90 -17.19
N ARG A 122 -48.17 1.76 -16.58
CA ARG A 122 -49.09 0.62 -16.49
C ARG A 122 -49.98 0.81 -15.26
N PRO A 123 -51.18 1.41 -15.37
CA PRO A 123 -52.15 1.30 -14.29
C PRO A 123 -52.36 -0.20 -14.08
N THR A 124 -52.16 -0.66 -12.83
CA THR A 124 -52.33 -2.05 -12.40
C THR A 124 -53.50 -2.68 -13.14
N GLN A 125 -53.22 -3.46 -14.18
CA GLN A 125 -54.25 -4.20 -14.89
C GLN A 125 -54.67 -5.28 -13.90
N PRO A 126 -55.87 -5.21 -13.29
CA PRO A 126 -56.30 -6.29 -12.41
C PRO A 126 -56.31 -7.56 -13.26
N LEU A 127 -55.68 -8.63 -12.75
CA LEU A 127 -55.68 -9.93 -13.37
C LEU A 127 -57.13 -10.43 -13.49
N SER A 128 -57.80 -10.10 -14.59
CA SER A 128 -59.08 -10.68 -14.98
C SER A 128 -58.78 -12.02 -15.64
N GLY A 129 -58.72 -13.07 -14.83
CA GLY A 129 -58.78 -14.46 -15.28
C GLY A 129 -60.23 -14.88 -15.59
N PRO A 130 -60.40 -15.75 -16.59
CA PRO A 130 -61.22 -16.95 -16.46
C PRO A 130 -60.36 -18.22 -16.35
#